data_AF-A0A2E2ECC9-F1
#
_entry.id   AF-A0A2E2ECC9-F1
#
_cell.length_a   1.000
_cell.length_b   1.000
_cell.length_c   1.000
_cell.angle_alpha   90.00
_cell.angle_beta   90.00
_cell.angle_gamma   90.00
#
_symmetry.space_group_name_H-M   'P 1'
#
loop_
_entity.id
_entity.type
_entity.pdbx_description
1 polymer ?
#
loop_
_entity_poly.entity_id
_entity_poly.type
_entity_poly.pdbx_seq_one_letter_code
_entity_poly.pdbx_strand_id
1 'polypeptide(L)'
;MAAGVESYRLAKVGFPINGLALSGQVLVTGSSDQTVRVWDVDSGTLRQELGNQHDSAVLAVAISKDGKVIASGGVGGSLYLWDIGSQAPRISLQVEHYRAVWSLAFTPDGSRIYAGGIDSVVRGWLTESGESVIGQSTRFQPVERVSSSMAFSDDPVERGSYQFRKCAICHALKPGGPDRSGPSLSGVFGRPAGTLPGYTYSEALKNTPIIWDEETIARLFDIGPNKMFPGTKMPEQRLTNPRDRQDLVEFLKHATQKTDAD
;
A
#
# COMPACT_ATOMS: atom_id res chain seq x y z
N MET A 1 -25.14 30.31 23.20
CA MET A 1 -24.39 29.51 22.21
C MET A 1 -25.19 29.49 20.92
N ALA A 2 -24.59 29.85 19.79
CA ALA A 2 -25.24 29.69 18.49
C ALA A 2 -25.28 28.20 18.15
N ALA A 3 -26.45 27.68 17.77
CA ALA A 3 -26.54 26.34 17.21
C ALA A 3 -25.84 26.34 15.84
N GLY A 4 -24.93 25.39 15.62
CA GLY A 4 -24.33 25.18 14.31
C GLY A 4 -25.38 24.66 13.35
N VAL A 5 -25.67 25.40 12.28
CA VAL A 5 -26.52 24.95 11.17
C VAL A 5 -25.61 24.57 10.00
N GLU A 6 -25.78 23.38 9.45
CA GLU A 6 -25.12 22.97 8.20
C GLU A 6 -25.53 23.94 7.09
N SER A 7 -24.55 24.68 6.53
CA SER A 7 -24.81 25.69 5.50
C SER A 7 -24.94 25.09 4.11
N TYR A 8 -24.19 24.02 3.82
CA TYR A 8 -24.26 23.29 2.55
C TYR A 8 -23.72 21.86 2.70
N ARG A 9 -24.14 20.99 1.77
CA ARG A 9 -23.68 19.61 1.66
C ARG A 9 -23.12 19.37 0.26
N LEU A 10 -21.87 18.95 0.18
CA LEU A 10 -21.30 18.44 -1.07
C LEU A 10 -21.89 17.06 -1.39
N ALA A 11 -21.89 16.67 -2.66
CA ALA A 11 -22.49 15.40 -3.08
C ALA A 11 -21.98 14.23 -2.23
N LYS A 12 -22.91 13.36 -1.80
CA LYS A 12 -22.58 12.22 -0.94
C LYS A 12 -21.67 11.26 -1.72
N VAL A 13 -20.42 11.17 -1.26
CA VAL A 13 -19.53 10.09 -1.65
C VAL A 13 -20.04 8.82 -0.95
N GLY A 14 -20.26 7.75 -1.71
CA GLY A 14 -20.86 6.50 -1.21
C GLY A 14 -20.02 5.75 -0.18
N PHE A 15 -18.84 6.26 0.16
CA PHE A 15 -17.84 5.65 1.03
C PHE A 15 -17.30 6.67 2.04
N PRO A 16 -16.78 6.21 3.19
CA PRO A 16 -16.21 7.10 4.19
C PRO A 16 -15.07 7.97 3.63
N ILE A 17 -15.13 9.27 3.95
CA ILE A 17 -14.05 10.22 3.71
C ILE A 17 -13.09 10.17 4.90
N ASN A 18 -11.83 9.85 4.65
CA ASN A 18 -10.82 9.72 5.69
C ASN A 18 -9.95 10.98 5.82
N GLY A 19 -9.78 11.73 4.72
CA GLY A 19 -8.93 12.91 4.67
C GLY A 19 -9.60 14.07 3.93
N LEU A 20 -9.33 15.28 4.40
CA LEU A 20 -9.81 16.54 3.82
C LEU A 20 -8.66 17.55 3.80
N ALA A 21 -8.52 18.31 2.72
CA ALA A 21 -7.55 19.42 2.64
C ALA A 21 -8.14 20.58 1.82
N LEU A 22 -7.90 21.82 2.23
CA LEU A 22 -8.50 23.01 1.63
C LEU A 22 -7.42 24.03 1.25
N SER A 23 -7.51 24.59 0.06
CA SER A 23 -6.73 25.76 -0.36
C SER A 23 -7.61 26.70 -1.19
N GLY A 24 -7.91 27.87 -0.64
CA GLY A 24 -8.88 28.80 -1.23
C GLY A 24 -10.24 28.14 -1.44
N GLN A 25 -10.74 28.14 -2.68
CA GLN A 25 -12.01 27.52 -3.09
C GLN A 25 -11.87 26.05 -3.50
N VAL A 26 -10.68 25.45 -3.33
CA VAL A 26 -10.42 24.06 -3.71
C VAL A 26 -10.41 23.17 -2.47
N LEU A 27 -11.38 22.27 -2.37
CA LEU A 27 -11.40 21.21 -1.38
C LEU A 27 -10.96 19.89 -2.01
N VAL A 28 -10.08 19.17 -1.33
CA VAL A 28 -9.62 17.83 -1.72
C VAL A 28 -10.07 16.84 -0.66
N THR A 29 -10.57 15.69 -1.09
CA THR A 29 -11.04 14.62 -0.20
C THR A 29 -10.41 13.29 -0.57
N GLY A 30 -9.90 12.55 0.42
CA GLY A 30 -9.44 11.17 0.28
C GLY A 30 -10.46 10.19 0.87
N SER A 31 -10.78 9.14 0.13
CA SER A 31 -11.91 8.26 0.44
C SER A 31 -11.49 6.78 0.55
N SER A 32 -12.31 6.02 1.27
CA SER A 32 -12.17 4.56 1.40
C SER A 32 -12.44 3.80 0.10
N ASP A 33 -13.06 4.44 -0.89
CA ASP A 33 -13.19 3.92 -2.26
C ASP A 33 -11.91 4.07 -3.10
N GLN A 34 -10.78 4.38 -2.47
CA GLN A 34 -9.45 4.47 -3.10
C GLN A 34 -9.28 5.69 -4.01
N THR A 35 -10.24 6.62 -4.02
CA THR A 35 -10.20 7.83 -4.85
C THR A 35 -9.80 9.07 -4.06
N VAL A 36 -9.24 10.03 -4.80
CA VAL A 36 -9.10 11.42 -4.37
C VAL A 36 -10.03 12.26 -5.22
N ARG A 37 -10.76 13.20 -4.61
CA ARG A 37 -11.69 14.08 -5.32
C ARG A 37 -11.38 15.53 -5.04
N VAL A 38 -11.51 16.35 -6.06
CA VAL A 38 -11.28 17.80 -6.03
C VAL A 38 -12.62 18.49 -6.27
N TRP A 39 -12.99 19.35 -5.35
CA TRP A 39 -14.27 20.04 -5.32
C TRP A 39 -14.04 21.54 -5.41
N ASP A 40 -14.96 22.19 -6.09
CA ASP A 40 -15.17 23.63 -5.98
C ASP A 40 -16.07 23.91 -4.78
N VAL A 41 -15.59 24.67 -3.80
CA VAL A 41 -16.33 24.94 -2.57
C VAL A 41 -17.55 25.83 -2.82
N ASP A 42 -17.42 26.83 -3.69
CA ASP A 42 -18.46 27.84 -3.90
C ASP A 42 -19.65 27.27 -4.66
N SER A 43 -19.39 26.51 -5.72
CA SER A 43 -20.44 25.85 -6.51
C SER A 43 -20.87 24.50 -5.94
N GLY A 44 -20.07 23.92 -5.05
CA GLY A 44 -20.27 22.57 -4.51
C GLY A 44 -20.09 21.44 -5.54
N THR A 45 -19.44 21.72 -6.66
CA THR A 45 -19.31 20.78 -7.77
C THR A 45 -18.03 19.97 -7.70
N LEU A 46 -18.10 18.70 -8.12
CA LEU A 46 -16.93 17.86 -8.32
C LEU A 46 -16.20 18.32 -9.60
N ARG A 47 -14.99 18.86 -9.44
CA ARG A 47 -14.15 19.32 -10.55
C ARG A 47 -13.33 18.20 -11.15
N GLN A 48 -12.84 17.30 -10.31
CA GLN A 48 -11.94 16.23 -10.72
C GLN A 48 -12.04 15.04 -9.77
N GLU A 49 -12.09 13.84 -10.34
CA GLU A 49 -11.88 12.59 -9.62
C GLU A 49 -10.56 11.99 -10.09
N LEU A 50 -9.70 11.63 -9.13
CA LEU A 50 -8.40 10.98 -9.31
C LEU A 50 -8.51 9.56 -8.74
N GLY A 51 -8.71 8.59 -9.61
CA GLY A 51 -8.93 7.19 -9.27
C GLY A 51 -7.88 6.25 -9.88
N ASN A 52 -7.93 4.97 -9.48
CA ASN A 52 -7.19 3.83 -10.07
C ASN A 52 -5.67 3.74 -9.81
N GLN A 53 -5.07 4.67 -9.07
CA GLN A 53 -3.65 4.55 -8.68
C GLN A 53 -3.47 3.94 -7.30
N HIS A 54 -4.25 4.39 -6.31
CA HIS A 54 -4.26 3.76 -4.99
C HIS A 54 -4.90 2.38 -5.09
N ASP A 55 -4.26 1.37 -4.49
CA ASP A 55 -4.75 -0.01 -4.40
C ASP A 55 -5.56 -0.26 -3.11
N SER A 56 -5.77 0.78 -2.32
CA SER A 56 -6.32 0.74 -0.96
C SER A 56 -6.87 2.10 -0.55
N ALA A 57 -7.58 2.14 0.59
CA ALA A 57 -8.23 3.36 1.07
C ALA A 57 -7.22 4.52 1.18
N VAL A 58 -7.61 5.69 0.68
CA VAL A 58 -6.85 6.92 0.87
C VAL A 58 -7.15 7.44 2.26
N LEU A 59 -6.12 7.54 3.09
CA LEU A 59 -6.25 7.94 4.50
C LEU A 59 -5.86 9.41 4.71
N ALA A 60 -4.93 9.92 3.91
CA ALA A 60 -4.41 11.27 4.03
C ALA A 60 -4.44 11.99 2.69
N VAL A 61 -4.78 13.27 2.73
CA VAL A 61 -4.61 14.20 1.60
C VAL A 61 -4.05 15.52 2.10
N ALA A 62 -3.28 16.20 1.24
CA ALA A 62 -2.84 17.57 1.45
C ALA A 62 -2.91 18.33 0.12
N ILE A 63 -3.03 19.65 0.17
CA ILE A 63 -2.99 20.52 -1.00
C ILE A 63 -1.98 21.65 -0.75
N SER A 64 -1.19 22.01 -1.77
CA SER A 64 -0.25 23.12 -1.68
C SER A 64 -0.99 24.44 -1.47
N LYS A 65 -0.31 25.41 -0.84
CA LYS A 65 -0.91 26.72 -0.52
C LYS A 65 -1.38 27.47 -1.77
N ASP A 66 -0.72 27.28 -2.91
CA ASP A 66 -1.13 27.86 -4.19
C ASP A 66 -2.26 27.09 -4.89
N GLY A 67 -2.70 25.97 -4.31
CA GLY A 67 -3.82 25.16 -4.80
C GLY A 67 -3.49 24.37 -6.06
N LYS A 68 -2.22 24.17 -6.41
CA LYS A 68 -1.83 23.51 -7.68
C LYS A 68 -1.45 22.05 -7.54
N VAL A 69 -0.91 21.67 -6.39
CA VAL A 69 -0.38 20.32 -6.15
C VAL A 69 -1.17 19.65 -5.04
N ILE A 70 -1.61 18.42 -5.30
CA ILE A 70 -2.26 17.56 -4.33
C ILE A 70 -1.28 16.46 -3.93
N ALA A 71 -1.22 16.14 -2.64
CA ALA A 71 -0.60 14.92 -2.14
C ALA A 71 -1.69 13.99 -1.60
N SER A 72 -1.57 12.69 -1.85
CA SER A 72 -2.47 11.68 -1.28
C SER A 72 -1.73 10.44 -0.83
N GLY A 73 -2.15 9.87 0.30
CA GLY A 73 -1.49 8.75 0.97
C GLY A 73 -2.48 7.66 1.36
N GLY A 74 -2.13 6.41 1.08
CA GLY A 74 -3.00 5.24 1.27
C GLY A 74 -2.58 4.28 2.37
N VAL A 75 -3.46 3.33 2.70
CA VAL A 75 -3.18 2.20 3.61
C VAL A 75 -1.97 1.38 3.14
N GLY A 76 -1.83 1.19 1.82
CA GLY A 76 -0.76 0.39 1.21
C GLY A 76 0.64 1.01 1.25
N GLY A 77 0.79 2.22 1.83
CA GLY A 77 2.06 2.97 1.84
C GLY A 77 2.32 3.78 0.57
N SER A 78 1.40 3.74 -0.40
CA SER A 78 1.45 4.56 -1.60
C SER A 78 1.24 6.04 -1.26
N LEU A 79 2.06 6.90 -1.86
CA LEU A 79 1.92 8.34 -1.80
C LEU A 79 2.05 8.90 -3.22
N TYR A 80 1.08 9.68 -3.65
CA TYR A 80 1.09 10.29 -4.98
C TYR A 80 1.04 11.81 -4.89
N LEU A 81 1.80 12.47 -5.76
CA LEU A 81 1.65 13.89 -6.04
C LEU A 81 0.94 14.07 -7.38
N TRP A 82 0.03 15.03 -7.43
CA TRP A 82 -0.82 15.30 -8.58
C TRP A 82 -0.81 16.78 -8.87
N ASP A 83 -0.71 17.15 -10.15
CA ASP A 83 -1.07 18.50 -10.59
C ASP A 83 -2.58 18.56 -10.80
N ILE A 84 -3.24 19.60 -10.29
CA ILE A 84 -4.67 19.81 -10.52
C ILE A 84 -4.93 19.92 -12.02
N GLY A 85 -5.91 19.15 -12.52
CA GLY A 85 -6.24 19.03 -13.93
C GLY A 85 -5.58 17.84 -14.64
N SER A 86 -4.54 17.22 -14.05
CA SER A 86 -3.95 15.98 -14.57
C SER A 86 -4.60 14.74 -13.97
N GLN A 87 -4.94 13.75 -14.81
CA GLN A 87 -5.45 12.45 -14.36
C GLN A 87 -4.34 11.47 -13.95
N ALA A 88 -3.10 11.72 -14.37
CA ALA A 88 -1.95 10.93 -13.97
C ALA A 88 -1.20 11.63 -12.82
N PRO A 89 -0.68 10.87 -11.85
CA PRO A 89 0.19 11.43 -10.83
C PRO A 89 1.48 11.90 -11.48
N ARG A 90 1.96 13.08 -11.09
CA ARG A 90 3.27 13.58 -11.54
C ARG A 90 4.42 12.82 -10.89
N ILE A 91 4.21 12.38 -9.64
CA ILE A 91 5.19 11.61 -8.88
C ILE A 91 4.45 10.51 -8.11
N SER A 92 5.04 9.31 -8.13
CA SER A 92 4.63 8.17 -7.32
C SER A 92 5.74 7.85 -6.34
N LEU A 93 5.45 7.96 -5.05
CA LEU A 93 6.33 7.62 -3.94
C LEU A 93 5.78 6.37 -3.25
N GLN A 94 6.65 5.42 -2.96
CA GLN A 94 6.31 4.26 -2.16
C GLN A 94 7.03 4.40 -0.82
N VAL A 95 6.26 4.64 0.25
CA VAL A 95 6.73 4.32 1.59
C VAL A 95 6.55 2.81 1.70
N GLU A 96 7.57 2.07 2.17
CA GLU A 96 7.59 0.59 2.22
C GLU A 96 6.21 -0.01 2.53
N HIS A 97 5.86 -1.14 1.91
CA HIS A 97 4.51 -1.68 1.99
C HIS A 97 4.04 -1.86 3.46
N TYR A 98 2.75 -1.59 3.70
CA TYR A 98 2.06 -1.63 5.00
C TYR A 98 2.38 -0.52 6.00
N ARG A 99 3.14 0.50 5.58
CA ARG A 99 3.31 1.72 6.36
C ARG A 99 2.20 2.72 5.98
N ALA A 100 0.98 2.44 6.43
CA ALA A 100 -0.19 3.28 6.18
C ALA A 100 0.11 4.77 6.43
N VAL A 101 -0.13 5.61 5.42
CA VAL A 101 0.15 7.05 5.49
C VAL A 101 -1.05 7.73 6.13
N TRP A 102 -0.89 8.24 7.35
CA TRP A 102 -1.98 8.85 8.12
C TRP A 102 -2.00 10.37 8.05
N SER A 103 -0.86 10.98 7.72
CA SER A 103 -0.74 12.43 7.67
C SER A 103 0.17 12.87 6.54
N LEU A 104 -0.20 13.98 5.91
CA LEU A 104 0.54 14.65 4.85
C LEU A 104 0.54 16.15 5.12
N ALA A 105 1.69 16.80 4.91
CA ALA A 105 1.80 18.25 5.05
C ALA A 105 2.81 18.83 4.07
N PHE A 106 2.40 19.87 3.34
CA PHE A 106 3.31 20.68 2.53
C PHE A 106 4.01 21.72 3.40
N THR A 107 5.23 22.09 3.01
CA THR A 107 5.84 23.33 3.49
C THR A 107 5.05 24.55 2.99
N PRO A 108 5.10 25.70 3.67
CA PRO A 108 4.33 26.89 3.27
C PRO A 108 4.63 27.41 1.85
N ASP A 109 5.85 27.17 1.37
CA ASP A 109 6.32 27.49 0.01
C ASP A 109 5.98 26.41 -1.02
N GLY A 110 5.41 25.28 -0.59
CA GLY A 110 5.07 24.12 -1.43
C GLY A 110 6.26 23.29 -1.90
N SER A 111 7.50 23.65 -1.54
CA SER A 111 8.70 23.01 -2.08
C SER A 111 8.93 21.59 -1.56
N ARG A 112 8.31 21.21 -0.44
CA ARG A 112 8.45 19.89 0.18
C ARG A 112 7.12 19.35 0.65
N ILE A 113 7.03 18.02 0.67
CA ILE A 113 5.96 17.27 1.31
C ILE A 113 6.54 16.38 2.40
N TYR A 114 5.86 16.29 3.54
CA TYR A 114 6.17 15.36 4.61
C TYR A 114 5.03 14.39 4.82
N ALA A 115 5.37 13.13 5.09
CA ALA A 115 4.43 12.07 5.42
C ALA A 115 4.75 11.47 6.78
N GLY A 116 3.70 11.22 7.55
CA GLY A 116 3.75 10.42 8.78
C GLY A 116 2.75 9.28 8.69
N GLY A 117 3.10 8.12 9.22
CA GLY A 117 2.27 6.94 9.12
C GLY A 117 2.31 6.06 10.35
N ILE A 118 1.69 4.89 10.22
CA ILE A 118 1.64 3.85 11.25
C ILE A 118 3.02 3.52 11.81
N ASP A 119 4.03 3.71 10.98
CA ASP A 119 5.37 3.23 11.17
C ASP A 119 6.26 4.11 12.04
N SER A 120 5.67 5.18 12.59
CA SER A 120 6.30 6.13 13.50
C SER A 120 7.51 6.88 12.91
N VAL A 121 7.65 6.89 11.58
CA VAL A 121 8.73 7.62 10.90
C VAL A 121 8.13 8.75 10.06
N VAL A 122 8.65 9.95 10.28
CA VAL A 122 8.38 11.09 9.39
C VAL A 122 9.36 11.01 8.22
N ARG A 123 8.83 11.06 7.00
CA ARG A 123 9.62 11.10 5.77
C ARG A 123 9.29 12.38 5.02
N GLY A 124 10.24 12.87 4.23
CA GLY A 124 10.03 14.08 3.45
C GLY A 124 10.66 13.97 2.07
N TRP A 125 10.04 14.64 1.10
CA TRP A 125 10.51 14.67 -0.27
C TRP A 125 10.39 16.09 -0.86
N LEU A 126 11.24 16.39 -1.85
CA LEU A 126 11.05 17.55 -2.71
C LEU A 126 9.81 17.35 -3.56
N THR A 127 8.93 18.36 -3.59
CA THR A 127 7.67 18.29 -4.33
C THR A 127 7.93 18.14 -5.84
N GLU A 128 8.95 18.82 -6.37
CA GLU A 128 9.28 18.84 -7.81
C GLU A 128 9.93 17.56 -8.34
N SER A 129 10.86 16.97 -7.59
CA SER A 129 11.63 15.81 -8.06
C SER A 129 11.21 14.49 -7.40
N GLY A 130 10.56 14.54 -6.23
CA GLY A 130 10.27 13.35 -5.43
C GLY A 130 11.51 12.80 -4.71
N GLU A 131 12.63 13.53 -4.73
CA GLU A 131 13.84 13.13 -4.02
C GLU A 131 13.66 13.26 -2.51
N SER A 132 14.16 12.27 -1.76
CA SER A 132 14.12 12.30 -0.29
C SER A 132 14.92 13.48 0.27
N VAL A 133 14.33 14.25 1.19
CA VAL A 133 15.05 15.32 1.92
C VAL A 133 15.65 14.82 3.24
N ILE A 134 15.23 13.65 3.74
CA ILE A 134 15.82 13.04 4.94
C ILE A 134 16.96 12.12 4.49
N GLY A 135 18.19 12.53 4.82
CA GLY A 135 19.45 12.02 4.27
C GLY A 135 20.46 13.15 3.99
N GLN A 136 20.00 14.40 3.81
CA GLN A 136 20.85 15.57 3.53
C GLN A 136 20.92 16.60 4.69
N SER A 137 20.16 16.42 5.77
CA SER A 137 20.22 17.30 6.94
C SER A 137 21.00 16.64 8.07
N THR A 138 22.23 17.12 8.31
CA THR A 138 23.06 16.79 9.49
C THR A 138 22.54 17.39 10.81
N ARG A 139 21.32 17.94 10.83
CA ARG A 139 20.78 18.70 11.97
C ARG A 139 19.68 18.02 12.78
N PHE A 140 19.18 16.88 12.32
CA PHE A 140 18.33 16.03 13.16
C PHE A 140 19.14 14.80 13.51
N GLN A 141 19.70 14.79 14.73
CA GLN A 141 20.09 13.53 15.32
C GLN A 141 18.85 12.63 15.34
N PRO A 142 18.98 11.33 15.00
CA PRO A 142 17.89 10.39 15.24
C PRO A 142 17.51 10.57 16.70
N VAL A 143 16.26 10.92 16.98
CA VAL A 143 15.73 10.77 18.32
C VAL A 143 15.95 9.30 18.63
N GLU A 144 16.78 8.99 19.63
CA GLU A 144 17.02 7.62 20.05
C GLU A 144 15.67 6.92 20.10
N ARG A 145 15.57 5.77 19.41
CA ARG A 145 14.38 4.92 19.43
C ARG A 145 14.04 4.72 20.89
N VAL A 146 13.03 5.45 21.39
CA VAL A 146 12.41 5.09 22.65
C VAL A 146 11.86 3.71 22.36
N SER A 147 12.46 2.69 23.00
CA SER A 147 12.04 1.30 22.91
C SER A 147 10.62 1.22 23.48
N SER A 148 9.66 1.58 22.64
CA SER A 148 8.27 1.25 22.79
C SER A 148 8.10 -0.05 22.01
N SER A 149 7.30 -0.96 22.57
CA SER A 149 6.87 -2.22 21.97
C SER A 149 6.03 -2.04 20.67
N MET A 150 6.11 -0.86 20.03
CA MET A 150 5.42 -0.46 18.81
C MET A 150 6.38 -0.03 17.68
N ALA A 151 7.70 -0.11 17.87
CA ALA A 151 8.64 0.11 16.77
C ALA A 151 8.51 -1.03 15.74
N PHE A 152 8.18 -0.69 14.49
CA PHE A 152 8.13 -1.66 13.39
C PHE A 152 9.50 -2.29 13.19
N SER A 153 9.53 -3.62 13.20
CA SER A 153 10.76 -4.40 13.18
C SER A 153 11.57 -4.22 11.90
N ASP A 154 12.89 -4.11 12.08
CA ASP A 154 13.86 -4.20 10.99
C ASP A 154 14.13 -5.69 10.61
N ASP A 155 13.42 -6.65 11.21
CA ASP A 155 13.44 -8.07 10.80
C ASP A 155 12.68 -8.29 9.48
N PRO A 156 13.34 -8.81 8.42
CA PRO A 156 12.67 -9.15 7.16
C PRO A 156 11.54 -10.18 7.31
N VAL A 157 11.61 -11.11 8.27
CA VAL A 157 10.56 -12.11 8.50
C VAL A 157 9.29 -11.44 9.03
N GLU A 158 9.43 -10.52 9.99
CA GLU A 158 8.28 -9.79 10.53
C GLU A 158 7.67 -8.87 9.46
N ARG A 159 8.50 -8.14 8.70
CA ARG A 159 8.03 -7.32 7.58
C ARG A 159 7.29 -8.14 6.52
N GLY A 160 7.85 -9.29 6.16
CA GLY A 160 7.25 -10.23 5.20
C GLY A 160 5.91 -10.80 5.68
N SER A 161 5.73 -10.98 6.99
CA SER A 161 4.46 -11.41 7.57
C SER A 161 3.31 -10.44 7.27
N TYR A 162 3.60 -9.13 7.22
CA TYR A 162 2.62 -8.14 6.84
C TYR A 162 2.25 -8.25 5.35
N GLN A 163 3.24 -8.51 4.48
CA GLN A 163 3.03 -8.78 3.05
C GLN A 163 2.09 -9.96 2.83
N PHE A 164 2.23 -11.00 3.65
CA PHE A 164 1.43 -12.21 3.55
C PHE A 164 -0.05 -12.01 3.93
N ARG A 165 -0.45 -10.93 4.61
CA ARG A 165 -1.85 -10.74 5.04
C ARG A 165 -2.88 -10.81 3.91
N LYS A 166 -2.53 -10.31 2.71
CA LYS A 166 -3.38 -10.43 1.51
C LYS A 166 -3.53 -11.91 1.06
N CYS A 167 -2.46 -12.68 1.17
CA CYS A 167 -2.41 -14.11 0.83
C CYS A 167 -3.05 -15.00 1.90
N ALA A 168 -3.01 -14.57 3.17
CA ALA A 168 -3.52 -15.32 4.31
C ALA A 168 -5.02 -15.60 4.20
N ILE A 169 -5.78 -14.80 3.43
CA ILE A 169 -7.19 -15.05 3.15
C ILE A 169 -7.40 -16.39 2.42
N CYS A 170 -6.48 -16.77 1.53
CA CYS A 170 -6.58 -17.97 0.71
C CYS A 170 -5.64 -19.10 1.15
N HIS A 171 -4.55 -18.77 1.86
CA HIS A 171 -3.48 -19.72 2.13
C HIS A 171 -3.23 -19.91 3.63
N ALA A 172 -3.02 -21.17 4.02
CA ALA A 172 -2.45 -21.53 5.31
C ALA A 172 -0.93 -21.75 5.19
N LEU A 173 -0.20 -21.59 6.30
CA LEU A 173 1.26 -21.78 6.34
C LEU A 173 1.68 -23.17 6.85
N LYS A 174 0.77 -23.90 7.51
CA LYS A 174 1.01 -25.21 8.13
C LYS A 174 0.12 -26.30 7.50
N PRO A 175 0.52 -27.58 7.58
CA PRO A 175 -0.31 -28.69 7.08
C PRO A 175 -1.67 -28.72 7.78
N GLY A 176 -2.69 -29.24 7.10
CA GLY A 176 -4.03 -29.40 7.70
C GLY A 176 -4.75 -28.09 8.07
N GLY A 177 -4.25 -26.93 7.62
CA GLY A 177 -4.99 -25.68 7.72
C GLY A 177 -6.35 -25.76 7.02
N PRO A 178 -7.31 -24.87 7.36
CA PRO A 178 -8.64 -24.91 6.75
C PRO A 178 -8.55 -24.91 5.23
N ASP A 179 -9.39 -25.71 4.57
CA ASP A 179 -9.55 -25.72 3.11
C ASP A 179 -10.10 -24.35 2.68
N ARG A 180 -9.18 -23.42 2.41
CA ARG A 180 -9.48 -22.09 1.89
C ARG A 180 -9.40 -22.14 0.37
N SER A 181 -9.63 -21.00 -0.29
CA SER A 181 -9.55 -20.88 -1.74
C SER A 181 -8.18 -21.23 -2.38
N GLY A 182 -7.16 -21.60 -1.60
CA GLY A 182 -5.83 -22.02 -2.05
C GLY A 182 -5.20 -23.08 -1.14
N PRO A 183 -4.13 -23.77 -1.62
CA PRO A 183 -3.42 -24.79 -0.86
C PRO A 183 -2.74 -24.24 0.40
N SER A 184 -2.48 -25.12 1.37
CA SER A 184 -1.46 -24.86 2.38
C SER A 184 -0.09 -24.77 1.73
N LEU A 185 0.67 -23.74 2.11
CA LEU A 185 2.01 -23.48 1.60
C LEU A 185 3.10 -24.24 2.38
N SER A 186 2.75 -25.14 3.31
CA SER A 186 3.74 -25.90 4.06
C SER A 186 4.67 -26.70 3.13
N GLY A 187 5.97 -26.49 3.29
CA GLY A 187 7.03 -27.08 2.50
C GLY A 187 6.98 -26.69 1.02
N VAL A 188 6.51 -25.49 0.68
CA VAL A 188 6.40 -25.03 -0.73
C VAL A 188 7.75 -24.92 -1.43
N PHE A 189 8.80 -24.50 -0.74
CA PHE A 189 10.13 -24.32 -1.34
C PHE A 189 10.71 -25.66 -1.83
N GLY A 190 11.21 -25.66 -3.05
CA GLY A 190 11.75 -26.81 -3.77
C GLY A 190 10.71 -27.73 -4.41
N ARG A 191 9.41 -27.46 -4.26
CA ARG A 191 8.35 -28.30 -4.86
C ARG A 191 7.97 -27.83 -6.27
N PRO A 192 7.65 -28.76 -7.19
CA PRO A 192 6.99 -28.40 -8.45
C PRO A 192 5.64 -27.73 -8.18
N ALA A 193 5.28 -26.74 -9.01
CA ALA A 193 3.97 -26.12 -8.92
C ALA A 193 2.84 -27.14 -9.14
N GLY A 194 1.70 -26.95 -8.45
CA GLY A 194 0.57 -27.87 -8.54
C GLY A 194 0.74 -29.20 -7.79
N THR A 195 1.67 -29.27 -6.82
CA THR A 195 1.96 -30.52 -6.07
C THR A 195 1.81 -30.43 -4.56
N LEU A 196 1.36 -29.29 -4.00
CA LEU A 196 1.11 -29.22 -2.56
C LEU A 196 -0.07 -30.13 -2.20
N PRO A 197 0.01 -30.86 -1.07
CA PRO A 197 -1.00 -31.84 -0.70
C PRO A 197 -2.33 -31.17 -0.35
N GLY A 198 -3.43 -31.92 -0.53
CA GLY A 198 -4.75 -31.51 -0.06
C GLY A 198 -5.43 -30.43 -0.89
N TYR A 199 -4.96 -30.15 -2.11
CA TYR A 199 -5.58 -29.16 -3.00
C TYR A 199 -5.67 -29.67 -4.44
N THR A 200 -6.78 -29.36 -5.11
CA THR A 200 -7.01 -29.77 -6.51
C THR A 200 -6.48 -28.71 -7.47
N TYR A 201 -5.51 -29.09 -8.30
CA TYR A 201 -4.89 -28.22 -9.29
C TYR A 201 -5.39 -28.48 -10.71
N SER A 202 -5.33 -27.45 -11.56
CA SER A 202 -5.54 -27.61 -12.99
C SER A 202 -4.41 -28.40 -13.64
N GLU A 203 -4.71 -29.09 -14.74
CA GLU A 203 -3.69 -29.81 -15.52
C GLU A 203 -2.61 -28.88 -16.07
N ALA A 204 -2.96 -27.63 -16.41
CA ALA A 204 -1.98 -26.64 -16.83
C ALA A 204 -0.93 -26.34 -15.74
N LEU A 205 -1.36 -26.26 -14.48
CA LEU A 205 -0.44 -26.02 -13.37
C LEU A 205 0.34 -27.27 -12.97
N LYS A 206 -0.23 -28.48 -13.08
CA LYS A 206 0.51 -29.72 -12.80
C LYS A 206 1.62 -30.00 -13.82
N ASN A 207 1.42 -29.58 -15.07
CA ASN A 207 2.35 -29.85 -16.17
C ASN A 207 3.34 -28.71 -16.44
N THR A 208 3.35 -27.67 -15.59
CA THR A 208 4.29 -26.55 -15.72
C THR A 208 5.70 -26.95 -15.27
N PRO A 209 6.77 -26.42 -15.88
CA PRO A 209 8.13 -26.66 -15.41
C PRO A 209 8.53 -25.84 -14.17
N ILE A 210 7.61 -25.04 -13.60
CA ILE A 210 7.91 -24.17 -12.47
C ILE A 210 8.18 -24.99 -11.21
N ILE A 211 9.35 -24.75 -10.60
CA ILE A 211 9.68 -25.18 -9.24
C ILE A 211 9.58 -23.93 -8.35
N TRP A 212 8.92 -24.06 -7.20
CA TRP A 212 8.79 -22.95 -6.26
C TRP A 212 10.09 -22.77 -5.48
N ASP A 213 10.81 -21.71 -5.80
CA ASP A 213 12.00 -21.25 -5.10
C ASP A 213 11.88 -19.74 -4.83
N GLU A 214 12.92 -19.13 -4.31
CA GLU A 214 12.94 -17.70 -3.97
C GLU A 214 12.65 -16.82 -5.19
N GLU A 215 13.23 -17.17 -6.33
CA GLU A 215 13.12 -16.39 -7.56
C GLU A 215 11.72 -16.52 -8.17
N THR A 216 11.22 -17.75 -8.31
CA THR A 216 9.91 -18.00 -8.92
C THR A 216 8.76 -17.50 -8.05
N ILE A 217 8.90 -17.54 -6.71
CA ILE A 217 7.94 -16.92 -5.79
C ILE A 217 8.03 -15.40 -5.87
N ALA A 218 9.21 -14.79 -5.84
CA ALA A 218 9.32 -13.33 -5.96
C ALA A 218 8.74 -12.82 -7.29
N ARG A 219 9.00 -13.54 -8.39
CA ARG A 219 8.50 -13.22 -9.73
C ARG A 219 6.97 -13.26 -9.82
N LEU A 220 6.31 -14.09 -9.01
CA LEU A 220 4.85 -14.12 -8.93
C LEU A 220 4.26 -12.74 -8.59
N PHE A 221 4.97 -11.96 -7.77
CA PHE A 221 4.51 -10.66 -7.29
C PHE A 221 4.98 -9.47 -8.13
N ASP A 222 5.71 -9.72 -9.22
CA ASP A 222 6.25 -8.67 -10.08
C ASP A 222 5.19 -8.15 -11.07
N ILE A 223 4.23 -9.00 -11.47
CA ILE A 223 3.20 -8.73 -12.49
C ILE A 223 1.83 -8.40 -11.82
N GLY A 224 1.13 -7.42 -12.39
CA GLY A 224 0.06 -6.61 -11.78
C GLY A 224 -1.28 -7.30 -11.44
N PRO A 225 -2.12 -6.66 -10.61
CA PRO A 225 -3.24 -7.32 -9.94
C PRO A 225 -4.50 -7.59 -10.79
N ASN A 226 -4.45 -7.30 -12.10
CA ASN A 226 -5.60 -7.34 -12.99
C ASN A 226 -5.65 -8.61 -13.86
N LYS A 227 -4.81 -9.60 -13.55
CA LYS A 227 -4.76 -10.88 -14.26
C LYS A 227 -4.84 -12.01 -13.26
N MET A 228 -5.41 -13.13 -13.70
CA MET A 228 -5.37 -14.37 -12.94
C MET A 228 -4.06 -15.07 -13.27
N PHE A 229 -3.36 -15.59 -12.26
CA PHE A 229 -2.18 -16.39 -12.54
C PHE A 229 -2.60 -17.60 -13.39
N PRO A 230 -2.03 -17.80 -14.59
CA PRO A 230 -2.54 -18.77 -15.55
C PRO A 230 -2.73 -20.17 -14.93
N GLY A 231 -3.92 -20.74 -15.14
CA GLY A 231 -4.27 -22.07 -14.61
C GLY A 231 -4.65 -22.09 -13.13
N THR A 232 -4.83 -20.94 -12.48
CA THR A 232 -5.26 -20.84 -11.06
C THR A 232 -6.45 -19.90 -10.87
N LYS A 233 -7.07 -19.97 -9.68
CA LYS A 233 -8.02 -18.97 -9.17
C LYS A 233 -7.34 -17.89 -8.32
N MET A 234 -6.01 -17.80 -8.36
CA MET A 234 -5.26 -16.81 -7.61
C MET A 234 -5.18 -15.52 -8.44
N PRO A 235 -5.68 -14.39 -7.93
CA PRO A 235 -5.41 -13.10 -8.56
C PRO A 235 -3.91 -12.83 -8.49
N GLU A 236 -3.32 -12.33 -9.58
CA GLU A 236 -1.97 -11.78 -9.50
C GLU A 236 -1.96 -10.69 -8.41
N GLN A 237 -0.89 -10.63 -7.63
CA GLN A 237 -0.76 -9.66 -6.54
C GLN A 237 0.53 -8.90 -6.82
N ARG A 238 0.47 -7.59 -7.00
CA ARG A 238 1.67 -6.80 -7.26
C ARG A 238 2.27 -6.30 -5.96
N LEU A 239 3.56 -6.59 -5.76
CA LEU A 239 4.40 -5.91 -4.79
C LEU A 239 5.43 -5.12 -5.60
N THR A 240 5.20 -3.83 -5.79
CA THR A 240 6.01 -2.99 -6.70
C THR A 240 7.45 -2.81 -6.20
N ASN A 241 7.64 -2.80 -4.88
CA ASN A 241 8.93 -2.66 -4.24
C ASN A 241 9.69 -4.01 -4.20
N PRO A 242 10.90 -4.11 -4.79
CA PRO A 242 11.71 -5.32 -4.73
C PRO A 242 12.04 -5.79 -3.31
N ARG A 243 12.24 -4.87 -2.38
CA ARG A 243 12.55 -5.21 -0.97
C ARG A 243 11.40 -5.96 -0.31
N ASP A 244 10.17 -5.51 -0.56
CA ASP A 244 8.98 -6.14 0.02
C ASP A 244 8.73 -7.54 -0.56
N ARG A 245 9.09 -7.77 -1.84
CA ARG A 245 9.08 -9.11 -2.44
C ARG A 245 10.07 -10.03 -1.73
N GLN A 246 11.28 -9.53 -1.45
CA GLN A 246 12.30 -10.29 -0.72
C GLN A 246 11.87 -10.57 0.72
N ASP A 247 11.33 -9.58 1.43
CA ASP A 247 10.82 -9.75 2.79
C ASP A 247 9.70 -10.81 2.84
N LEU A 248 8.76 -10.80 1.88
CA LEU A 248 7.73 -11.84 1.77
C LEU A 248 8.34 -13.24 1.55
N VAL A 249 9.33 -13.37 0.67
CA VAL A 249 10.02 -14.64 0.42
C VAL A 249 10.71 -15.13 1.69
N GLU A 250 11.44 -14.28 2.41
CA GLU A 250 12.10 -14.63 3.68
C GLU A 250 11.10 -15.07 4.74
N PHE A 251 9.97 -14.36 4.87
CA PHE A 251 8.88 -14.79 5.74
C PHE A 251 8.33 -16.16 5.36
N LEU A 252 8.05 -16.40 4.07
CA LEU A 252 7.54 -17.68 3.60
C LEU A 252 8.56 -18.80 3.84
N LYS A 253 9.86 -18.58 3.59
CA LYS A 253 10.92 -19.55 3.89
C LYS A 253 10.88 -19.94 5.36
N HIS A 254 10.81 -18.96 6.25
CA HIS A 254 10.77 -19.20 7.68
C HIS A 254 9.48 -19.94 8.10
N ALA A 255 8.31 -19.46 7.64
CA ALA A 255 7.03 -19.94 8.13
C ALA A 255 6.61 -21.31 7.57
N THR A 256 7.05 -21.62 6.35
CA THR A 256 6.65 -22.83 5.61
C THR A 256 7.67 -23.96 5.68
N GLN A 257 8.80 -23.79 6.35
CA GLN A 257 9.73 -24.88 6.61
C GLN A 257 9.00 -26.06 7.28
N LYS A 258 9.25 -27.26 6.76
CA LYS A 258 8.82 -28.50 7.39
C LYS A 258 9.46 -28.57 8.78
N THR A 259 8.64 -28.65 9.81
CA THR A 259 9.14 -29.07 11.12
C THR A 259 9.28 -30.59 11.14
N ASP A 260 10.18 -31.14 11.96
CA ASP A 260 10.42 -32.60 12.07
C ASP A 260 9.18 -33.45 12.47
N ALA A 261 8.02 -32.80 12.66
CA ALA A 261 6.73 -33.40 12.96
C ALA A 261 5.74 -33.44 11.77
N ASP A 262 6.15 -33.02 10.57
CA ASP A 262 5.38 -33.06 9.31
C ASP A 262 5.76 -34.28 8.43
#